data_AF-Q88GL4-F1
#
_entry.id   AF-Q88GL4-F1
#
_cell.length_a   1.000
_cell.length_b   1.000
_cell.length_c   1.000
_cell.angle_alpha   90.00
_cell.angle_beta   90.00
_cell.angle_gamma   90.00
#
_symmetry.space_group_name_H-M   'P 1'
#
loop_
_entity.id
_entity.type
_entity.pdbx_description
1 polymer ?
#
loop_
_entity_poly.entity_id
_entity_poly.type
_entity_poly.pdbx_seq_one_letter_code
_entity_poly.pdbx_strand_id
1 'polypeptide(L)'
;MTGGCLSIAGAYSALVLEAGAFGLWGINDMGLVCGNSYFIDGDDWSELRSFMVVSQSEDYISVFDIDGNAQELPREVLPSLRLHPISYDRSSKKFKAYKFVQDVASSLIRQYEQVGICELIEKISGHDRIEISDEGLVFLLKSLVANESFAVKSVGRGKANQIFLTLGDQRKEIEKRRVFAASIASELDALSSRIRLIVSHSGTVGTYRESLLQNVLRKHLPERYHVATGFIYGCPRQIDILIYDRLDYAPLFREGDLVVVPPNSVRAVIEVKTSLTADELRKSLKLLSAVAMHDDCSPPIFKGIFSFESVLTKSSLCKIIAEYYIPDRFSEDCSADEIMQPFSHFTCVCVLEKHYVYTLYEKSLKGMMIPGLYSRRSHTNLKSQVAFFMQSLLAHLRFGGMKNNNLYYMDAMLGGDTISEYHGDLVDGRWGPYFFEAEGTPDAAENVEAMEKLLIKVQDWLEGSPVSWNE
;
A
#
# COMPACT_ATOMS: atom_id res chain seq x y z
N MET A 1 -19.72 -12.99 21.96
CA MET A 1 -18.49 -13.56 21.35
C MET A 1 -18.45 -13.06 19.92
N THR A 2 -17.89 -11.86 19.75
CA THR A 2 -17.96 -11.06 18.53
C THR A 2 -16.56 -10.51 18.31
N GLY A 3 -15.85 -11.11 17.34
CA GLY A 3 -14.54 -10.64 16.89
C GLY A 3 -14.73 -9.40 16.04
N GLY A 4 -14.23 -8.26 16.51
CA GLY A 4 -14.17 -7.02 15.74
C GLY A 4 -13.02 -7.09 14.74
N CYS A 5 -13.36 -7.05 13.46
CA CYS A 5 -12.41 -6.80 12.38
C CYS A 5 -12.08 -5.29 12.41
N LEU A 6 -10.85 -4.94 12.81
CA LEU A 6 -10.35 -3.57 12.81
C LEU A 6 -9.90 -3.20 11.39
N SER A 7 -10.71 -2.38 10.70
CA SER A 7 -10.35 -1.75 9.44
C SER A 7 -9.11 -0.86 9.62
N ILE A 8 -8.02 -1.19 8.94
CA ILE A 8 -6.81 -0.35 8.88
C ILE A 8 -6.96 0.63 7.72
N ALA A 9 -7.83 1.62 7.87
CA ALA A 9 -7.90 2.76 6.98
C ALA A 9 -7.91 4.02 7.86
N GLY A 10 -6.71 4.43 8.28
CA GLY A 10 -6.51 5.64 9.06
C GLY A 10 -5.91 6.71 8.16
N ALA A 11 -6.70 7.72 7.82
CA ALA A 11 -6.23 8.96 7.23
C ALA A 11 -5.05 9.52 8.07
N TYR A 12 -3.88 9.63 7.46
CA TYR A 12 -2.69 10.19 8.10
C TYR A 12 -2.78 11.73 8.08
N SER A 13 -3.43 12.31 9.08
CA SER A 13 -3.09 13.67 9.50
C SER A 13 -1.68 13.68 10.11
N ALA A 14 -0.99 14.83 10.10
CA ALA A 14 0.34 14.97 10.70
C ALA A 14 0.41 14.29 12.08
N LEU A 15 1.47 13.51 12.35
CA LEU A 15 1.70 12.89 13.65
C LEU A 15 2.18 13.99 14.62
N VAL A 16 1.25 14.86 15.03
CA VAL A 16 1.48 15.85 16.08
C VAL A 16 1.50 15.10 17.41
N LEU A 17 2.66 15.07 18.05
CA LEU A 17 2.85 14.67 19.44
C LEU A 17 3.15 15.94 20.23
N GLU A 18 2.19 16.40 21.03
CA GLU A 18 2.37 17.59 21.86
C GLU A 18 3.56 17.42 22.83
N ALA A 19 4.29 18.51 23.07
CA ALA A 19 5.44 18.59 23.97
C ALA A 19 5.16 18.09 25.41
N GLY A 20 3.89 17.97 25.82
CA GLY A 20 3.47 17.41 27.11
C GLY A 20 3.37 15.87 27.17
N ALA A 21 3.41 15.16 26.03
CA ALA A 21 3.31 13.70 25.97
C ALA A 21 4.64 12.96 26.29
N PHE A 22 5.72 13.71 26.55
CA PHE A 22 7.05 13.15 26.80
C PHE A 22 7.25 12.58 28.22
N GLY A 23 6.38 12.92 29.17
CA GLY A 23 6.36 12.30 30.51
C GLY A 23 5.98 10.81 30.54
N LEU A 24 5.74 10.19 29.37
CA LEU A 24 5.06 8.89 29.21
C LEU A 24 5.84 7.87 28.37
N TRP A 25 7.16 8.01 28.24
CA TRP A 25 8.06 6.95 27.73
C TRP A 25 8.80 6.20 28.85
N GLY A 26 8.68 6.68 30.09
CA GLY A 26 8.98 5.90 31.30
C GLY A 26 7.86 4.89 31.58
N ILE A 27 8.15 3.94 32.47
CA ILE A 27 7.12 3.14 33.13
C ILE A 27 6.11 4.14 33.71
N ASN A 28 4.93 4.22 33.10
CA ASN A 28 3.81 4.92 33.72
C ASN A 28 3.62 4.31 35.11
N ASP A 29 3.08 5.04 36.08
CA ASP A 29 2.84 4.64 37.48
C ASP A 29 2.03 3.32 37.71
N MET A 30 1.83 2.49 36.68
CA MET A 30 1.31 1.13 36.70
C MET A 30 2.40 0.17 36.18
N GLY A 31 2.88 -0.73 37.05
CA GLY A 31 4.06 -1.59 36.88
C GLY A 31 4.14 -2.50 35.63
N LEU A 32 5.13 -3.40 35.62
CA LEU A 32 5.41 -4.30 34.49
C LEU A 32 4.18 -5.12 34.07
N VAL A 33 3.95 -5.16 32.76
CA VAL A 33 2.83 -5.90 32.15
C VAL A 33 3.37 -7.17 31.49
N CYS A 34 2.87 -8.32 31.92
CA CYS A 34 3.15 -9.61 31.30
C CYS A 34 2.72 -9.61 29.81
N GLY A 35 3.55 -10.20 28.95
CA GLY A 35 3.36 -10.26 27.50
C GLY A 35 3.91 -9.06 26.74
N ASN A 36 4.22 -7.95 27.43
CA ASN A 36 4.85 -6.80 26.79
C ASN A 36 6.37 -7.00 26.66
N SER A 37 6.92 -6.44 25.59
CA SER A 37 8.36 -6.35 25.36
C SER A 37 8.93 -5.05 25.95
N TYR A 38 10.10 -5.15 26.57
CA TYR A 38 10.86 -4.07 27.19
C TYR A 38 12.33 -4.16 26.77
N PHE A 39 13.11 -3.11 27.05
CA PHE A 39 14.57 -3.15 26.99
C PHE A 39 15.16 -2.33 28.13
N ILE A 40 16.40 -2.64 28.52
CA ILE A 40 17.15 -1.84 29.50
C ILE A 40 17.75 -0.64 28.77
N ASP A 41 17.33 0.57 29.12
CA ASP A 41 17.86 1.80 28.54
C ASP A 41 19.20 2.14 29.19
N GLY A 42 20.28 1.77 28.51
CA GLY A 42 21.67 2.07 28.89
C GLY A 42 22.35 3.05 27.94
N ASP A 43 23.50 3.56 28.37
CA ASP A 43 24.34 4.45 27.54
C ASP A 43 25.18 3.69 26.51
N ASP A 44 25.52 2.42 26.77
CA ASP A 44 26.19 1.58 25.80
C ASP A 44 25.16 0.96 24.83
N TRP A 45 25.11 1.51 23.61
CA TRP A 45 24.20 1.05 22.58
C TRP A 45 24.47 -0.40 22.15
N SER A 46 25.70 -0.90 22.29
CA SER A 46 26.05 -2.26 21.87
C SER A 46 25.49 -3.35 22.79
N GLU A 47 25.14 -2.99 24.03
CA GLU A 47 24.57 -3.88 25.04
C GLU A 47 23.04 -3.87 25.07
N LEU A 48 22.38 -2.98 24.31
CA LEU A 48 20.93 -2.89 24.30
C LEU A 48 20.31 -4.19 23.78
N ARG A 49 19.43 -4.81 24.58
CA ARG A 49 18.68 -6.01 24.23
C ARG A 49 17.24 -5.88 24.70
N SER A 50 16.30 -6.33 23.85
CA SER A 50 14.88 -6.39 24.16
C SER A 50 14.46 -7.77 24.62
N PHE A 51 13.45 -7.83 25.47
CA PHE A 51 12.94 -9.06 26.05
C PHE A 51 11.45 -8.93 26.37
N MET A 52 10.73 -10.05 26.30
CA MET A 52 9.31 -10.15 26.65
C MET A 52 9.16 -10.55 28.11
N VAL A 53 8.41 -9.78 28.89
CA VAL A 53 8.17 -10.08 30.31
C VAL A 53 7.14 -11.19 30.44
N VAL A 54 7.47 -12.23 31.21
CA VAL A 54 6.63 -13.40 31.43
C VAL A 54 6.01 -13.36 32.82
N SER A 55 6.81 -13.07 33.83
CA SER A 55 6.36 -12.96 35.21
C SER A 55 7.34 -12.12 36.02
N GLN A 56 6.95 -11.79 37.25
CA GLN A 56 7.79 -11.06 38.20
C GLN A 56 7.62 -11.67 39.58
N SER A 57 8.73 -11.81 40.30
CA SER A 57 8.81 -12.23 41.70
C SER A 57 9.35 -11.06 42.56
N GLU A 58 9.54 -11.27 43.87
CA GLU A 58 10.17 -10.27 44.73
C GLU A 58 11.62 -9.98 44.34
N ASP A 59 12.34 -10.98 43.84
CA ASP A 59 13.79 -10.90 43.60
C ASP A 59 14.16 -10.70 42.12
N TYR A 60 13.34 -11.20 41.19
CA TYR A 60 13.68 -11.22 39.77
C TYR A 60 12.47 -10.99 38.85
N ILE A 61 12.76 -10.65 37.60
CA ILE A 61 11.81 -10.55 36.49
C ILE A 61 12.14 -11.66 35.50
N SER A 62 11.22 -12.58 35.29
CA SER A 62 11.40 -13.65 34.30
C SER A 62 11.01 -13.13 32.91
N VAL A 63 11.91 -13.32 31.96
CA VAL A 63 11.76 -12.79 30.59
C VAL A 63 12.15 -13.84 29.55
N PHE A 64 11.66 -13.67 28.33
CA PHE A 64 12.20 -14.33 27.14
C PHE A 64 12.98 -13.32 26.31
N ASP A 65 14.19 -13.67 25.87
CA ASP A 65 14.90 -12.88 24.87
C ASP A 65 14.24 -13.01 23.48
N ILE A 66 14.79 -12.29 22.49
CA ILE A 66 14.28 -12.29 21.11
C ILE A 66 14.35 -13.67 20.42
N ASP A 67 15.23 -14.54 20.88
CA ASP A 67 15.41 -15.92 20.39
C ASP A 67 14.50 -16.91 21.13
N GLY A 68 13.76 -16.42 22.15
CA GLY A 68 12.85 -17.22 22.97
C GLY A 68 13.53 -17.95 24.12
N ASN A 69 14.78 -17.64 24.45
CA ASN A 69 15.46 -18.24 25.59
C ASN A 69 15.00 -17.57 26.88
N ALA A 70 14.74 -18.38 27.91
CA ALA A 70 14.37 -17.89 29.23
C ALA A 70 15.57 -17.27 29.95
N GLN A 71 15.36 -16.10 30.55
CA GLN A 71 16.34 -15.39 31.36
C GLN A 71 15.68 -14.78 32.60
N GLU A 72 16.46 -14.55 33.65
CA GLU A 72 16.03 -13.85 34.86
C GLU A 72 16.81 -12.54 34.98
N LEU A 73 16.08 -11.43 35.06
CA LEU A 73 16.67 -10.11 35.26
C LEU A 73 16.55 -9.71 36.74
N PRO A 74 17.61 -9.15 37.33
CA PRO A 74 17.59 -8.71 38.71
C PRO A 74 16.70 -7.46 38.84
N ARG A 75 15.93 -7.35 39.92
CA ARG A 75 14.86 -6.34 40.05
C ARG A 75 15.40 -4.89 40.07
N GLU A 76 16.68 -4.71 40.33
CA GLU A 76 17.40 -3.43 40.29
C GLU A 76 17.36 -2.78 38.90
N VAL A 77 17.10 -3.53 37.83
CA VAL A 77 16.97 -2.97 36.47
C VAL A 77 15.65 -2.23 36.24
N LEU A 78 14.65 -2.38 37.11
CA LEU A 78 13.32 -1.77 36.98
C LEU A 78 13.35 -0.28 36.60
N PRO A 79 14.16 0.59 37.23
CA PRO A 79 14.18 2.02 36.91
C PRO A 79 14.70 2.33 35.50
N SER A 80 15.52 1.43 34.94
CA SER A 80 16.12 1.54 33.61
C SER A 80 15.30 0.83 32.53
N LEU A 81 14.29 0.05 32.90
CA LEU A 81 13.40 -0.59 31.93
C LEU A 81 12.55 0.43 31.21
N ARG A 82 12.41 0.23 29.90
CA ARG A 82 11.50 1.01 29.05
C ARG A 82 10.65 0.07 28.20
N LEU A 83 9.38 0.44 28.02
CA LEU A 83 8.44 -0.31 27.20
C LEU A 83 8.86 -0.23 25.72
N HIS A 84 9.11 -1.37 25.10
CA HIS A 84 9.48 -1.41 23.68
C HIS A 84 8.28 -1.02 22.81
N PRO A 85 8.44 -0.20 21.75
CA PRO A 85 7.30 0.30 20.97
C PRO A 85 6.43 -0.76 20.30
N ILE A 86 6.94 -1.97 20.07
CA ILE A 86 6.15 -3.09 19.51
C ILE A 86 5.03 -3.57 20.43
N SER A 87 5.09 -3.21 21.71
CA SER A 87 4.08 -3.54 22.71
C SER A 87 2.87 -2.60 22.67
N TYR A 88 2.96 -1.49 21.91
CA TYR A 88 1.82 -0.61 21.70
C TYR A 88 0.87 -1.17 20.64
N ASP A 89 -0.41 -0.81 20.75
CA ASP A 89 -1.38 -1.11 19.70
C ASP A 89 -0.94 -0.57 18.34
N ARG A 90 -1.17 -1.34 17.27
CA ARG A 90 -0.70 -1.02 15.90
C ARG A 90 -1.31 0.27 15.35
N SER A 91 -2.49 0.66 15.83
CA SER A 91 -3.15 1.92 15.43
C SER A 91 -2.60 3.14 16.16
N SER A 92 -1.86 2.94 17.27
CA SER A 92 -1.35 4.00 18.13
C SER A 92 -0.34 4.91 17.42
N LYS A 93 -0.32 6.19 17.80
CA LYS A 93 0.67 7.17 17.29
C LYS A 93 2.11 6.71 17.56
N LYS A 94 2.37 6.10 18.73
CA LYS A 94 3.71 5.62 19.13
C LYS A 94 4.20 4.47 18.24
N PHE A 95 3.36 3.48 17.95
CA PHE A 95 3.73 2.38 17.06
C PHE A 95 3.97 2.86 15.63
N LYS A 96 3.10 3.75 15.13
CA LYS A 96 3.25 4.37 13.79
C LYS A 96 4.54 5.17 13.67
N ALA A 97 4.90 5.95 14.70
CA ALA A 97 6.17 6.67 14.77
C ALA A 97 7.38 5.73 14.78
N TYR A 98 7.33 4.66 15.59
CA TYR A 98 8.39 3.64 15.61
C TYR A 98 8.59 2.99 14.23
N LYS A 99 7.51 2.62 13.54
CA LYS A 99 7.58 2.04 12.19
C LYS A 99 8.12 3.02 11.15
N PHE A 100 7.70 4.27 11.25
CA PHE A 100 8.23 5.34 10.42
C PHE A 100 9.75 5.49 10.59
N VAL A 101 10.22 5.64 11.83
CA VAL A 101 11.66 5.79 12.13
C VAL A 101 12.42 4.56 11.67
N GLN A 102 11.89 3.35 11.91
CA GLN A 102 12.47 2.10 11.43
C GLN A 102 12.72 2.13 9.93
N ASP A 103 11.73 2.49 9.13
CA ASP A 103 11.86 2.40 7.67
C ASP A 103 12.67 3.55 7.05
N VAL A 104 12.58 4.76 7.60
CA VAL A 104 13.40 5.91 7.16
C VAL A 104 14.87 5.67 7.49
N ALA A 105 15.18 5.32 8.74
CA ALA A 105 16.54 5.00 9.14
C ALA A 105 17.08 3.78 8.37
N SER A 106 16.24 2.76 8.12
CA SER A 106 16.67 1.61 7.31
C SER A 106 17.07 2.01 5.90
N SER A 107 16.30 2.89 5.25
CA SER A 107 16.62 3.37 3.90
C SER A 107 17.90 4.21 3.86
N LEU A 108 18.08 5.10 4.86
CA LEU A 108 19.30 5.91 4.99
C LEU A 108 20.54 5.02 5.21
N ILE A 109 20.47 4.08 6.16
CA ILE A 109 21.57 3.15 6.44
C ILE A 109 21.86 2.28 5.22
N ARG A 110 20.85 1.82 4.48
CA ARG A 110 21.05 1.08 3.22
C ARG A 110 21.79 1.93 2.19
N GLN A 111 21.49 3.23 2.07
CA GLN A 111 22.10 4.12 1.11
C GLN A 111 23.58 4.40 1.41
N TYR A 112 23.94 4.57 2.69
CA TYR A 112 25.29 4.95 3.12
C TYR A 112 26.10 3.81 3.75
N GLU A 113 25.55 2.59 3.77
CA GLU A 113 26.03 1.38 4.46
C GLU A 113 26.07 1.48 6.01
N GLN A 114 26.46 2.64 6.53
CA GLN A 114 26.44 2.99 7.95
C GLN A 114 26.19 4.49 8.11
N VAL A 115 25.46 4.89 9.15
CA VAL A 115 25.15 6.31 9.42
C VAL A 115 25.35 6.61 10.90
N GLY A 116 25.92 7.78 11.21
CA GLY A 116 26.10 8.24 12.58
C GLY A 116 24.76 8.58 13.24
N ILE A 117 24.65 8.41 14.56
CA ILE A 117 23.40 8.68 15.29
C ILE A 117 22.93 10.14 15.11
N CYS A 118 23.83 11.12 15.27
CA CYS A 118 23.47 12.53 15.12
C CYS A 118 22.97 12.86 13.71
N GLU A 119 23.57 12.25 12.68
CA GLU A 119 23.14 12.44 11.29
C GLU A 119 21.77 11.80 11.03
N LEU A 120 21.50 10.62 11.61
CA LEU A 120 20.16 10.02 11.54
C LEU A 120 19.11 10.91 12.21
N ILE A 121 19.39 11.44 13.39
CA ILE A 121 18.49 12.36 14.10
C ILE A 121 18.22 13.58 13.23
N GLU A 122 19.25 14.25 12.73
CA GLU A 122 19.10 15.44 11.88
C GLU A 122 18.24 15.17 10.64
N LYS A 123 18.51 14.07 9.92
CA LYS A 123 17.75 13.71 8.71
C LYS A 123 16.30 13.31 9.00
N ILE A 124 16.03 12.70 10.16
CA ILE A 124 14.68 12.27 10.54
C ILE A 124 13.88 13.44 11.11
N SER A 125 14.48 14.27 11.96
CA SER A 125 13.87 15.49 12.52
C SER A 125 13.52 16.51 11.45
N GLY A 126 14.28 16.55 10.34
CA GLY A 126 13.97 17.39 9.18
C GLY A 126 12.74 16.94 8.39
N HIS A 127 12.05 15.86 8.79
CA HIS A 127 10.90 15.34 8.05
C HIS A 127 9.57 15.90 8.56
N ASP A 128 8.80 16.58 7.70
CA ASP A 128 7.49 17.20 8.00
C ASP A 128 6.40 16.26 8.59
N ARG A 129 6.63 14.94 8.61
CA ARG A 129 5.64 13.94 9.06
C ARG A 129 5.77 13.56 10.51
N ILE A 130 6.86 13.94 11.17
CA ILE A 130 7.16 13.50 12.51
C ILE A 130 7.59 14.69 13.36
N GLU A 131 6.78 14.98 14.37
CA GLU A 131 7.14 15.96 15.40
C GLU A 131 7.59 15.18 16.63
N ILE A 132 8.85 14.74 16.61
CA ILE A 132 9.47 13.98 17.70
C ILE A 132 10.74 14.72 18.12
N SER A 133 10.91 14.90 19.42
CA SER A 133 12.14 15.48 19.97
C SER A 133 13.34 14.59 19.70
N ASP A 134 14.53 15.16 19.70
CA ASP A 134 15.77 14.39 19.54
C ASP A 134 15.90 13.27 20.59
N GLU A 135 15.44 13.51 21.83
CA GLU A 135 15.37 12.49 22.88
C GLU A 135 14.43 11.32 22.52
N GLY A 136 13.27 11.63 21.93
CA GLY A 136 12.34 10.62 21.44
C GLY A 136 12.91 9.82 20.27
N LEU A 137 13.66 10.45 19.38
CA LEU A 137 14.33 9.76 18.27
C LEU A 137 15.46 8.87 18.79
N VAL A 138 16.26 9.34 19.75
CA VAL A 138 17.26 8.52 20.45
C VAL A 138 16.59 7.28 21.05
N PHE A 139 15.48 7.45 21.76
CA PHE A 139 14.72 6.34 22.33
C PHE A 139 14.28 5.32 21.27
N LEU A 140 13.70 5.78 20.16
CA LEU A 140 13.24 4.90 19.08
C LEU A 140 14.41 4.18 18.41
N LEU A 141 15.53 4.87 18.16
CA LEU A 141 16.73 4.26 17.60
C LEU A 141 17.34 3.23 18.56
N LYS A 142 17.40 3.52 19.87
CA LYS A 142 17.81 2.55 20.89
C LYS A 142 16.91 1.32 20.89
N SER A 143 15.59 1.49 20.80
CA SER A 143 14.65 0.37 20.72
C SER A 143 14.88 -0.50 19.46
N LEU A 144 15.25 0.12 18.34
CA LEU A 144 15.58 -0.58 17.10
C LEU A 144 16.92 -1.34 17.17
N VAL A 145 17.86 -0.87 17.98
CA VAL A 145 19.07 -1.63 18.29
C VAL A 145 18.74 -2.78 19.25
N ALA A 146 17.93 -2.53 20.27
CA ALA A 146 17.55 -3.51 21.28
C ALA A 146 16.87 -4.76 20.69
N ASN A 147 16.10 -4.59 19.61
CA ASN A 147 15.45 -5.70 18.91
C ASN A 147 16.19 -6.19 17.67
N GLU A 148 17.48 -5.84 17.54
CA GLU A 148 18.37 -6.24 16.44
C GLU A 148 17.91 -5.80 15.04
N SER A 149 17.01 -4.81 14.94
CA SER A 149 16.72 -4.18 13.65
C SER A 149 17.96 -3.45 13.12
N PHE A 150 18.74 -2.85 14.02
CA PHE A 150 20.01 -2.19 13.74
C PHE A 150 21.15 -2.76 14.59
N ALA A 151 22.35 -2.76 14.03
CA ALA A 151 23.58 -3.17 14.68
C ALA A 151 24.53 -1.98 14.85
N VAL A 152 25.24 -1.95 15.98
CA VAL A 152 26.14 -0.86 16.35
C VAL A 152 27.56 -1.13 15.86
N LYS A 153 28.18 -0.15 15.22
CA LYS A 153 29.62 -0.12 14.93
C LYS A 153 30.25 1.10 15.62
N SER A 154 31.26 0.85 16.45
CA SER A 154 32.09 1.91 17.03
C SER A 154 33.34 2.11 16.18
N VAL A 155 33.62 3.38 15.84
CA VAL A 155 34.85 3.76 15.14
C VAL A 155 35.60 4.79 16.00
N GLY A 156 36.76 4.40 16.52
CA GLY A 156 37.61 5.25 17.37
C GLY A 156 38.42 4.49 18.43
N ARG A 157 39.32 5.19 19.11
CA ARG A 157 39.98 4.74 20.36
C ARG A 157 39.75 5.80 21.44
N GLY A 158 39.20 5.42 22.60
CA GLY A 158 39.01 6.31 23.75
C GLY A 158 37.69 7.10 23.75
N LYS A 159 37.67 8.29 24.37
CA LYS A 159 36.47 9.12 24.62
C LYS A 159 35.81 9.75 23.37
N ALA A 160 36.40 9.59 22.18
CA ALA A 160 35.89 10.10 20.90
C ALA A 160 35.30 8.98 20.02
N ASN A 161 34.68 7.97 20.63
CA ASN A 161 34.02 6.89 19.89
C ASN A 161 32.78 7.46 19.20
N GLN A 162 32.84 7.58 17.87
CA GLN A 162 31.66 7.87 17.09
C GLN A 162 30.90 6.56 16.87
N ILE A 163 29.61 6.58 17.21
CA ILE A 163 28.73 5.42 17.08
C ILE A 163 28.00 5.51 15.75
N PHE A 164 28.14 4.46 14.95
CA PHE A 164 27.43 4.28 13.69
C PHE A 164 26.43 3.15 13.81
N LEU A 165 25.29 3.29 13.13
CA LEU A 165 24.31 2.23 12.97
C LEU A 165 24.43 1.60 11.59
N THR A 166 24.31 0.27 11.56
CA THR A 166 24.19 -0.56 10.37
C THR A 166 22.90 -1.37 10.45
N LEU A 167 22.44 -1.93 9.34
CA LEU A 167 21.26 -2.80 9.36
C LEU A 167 21.58 -4.11 10.09
N GLY A 168 20.69 -4.56 10.96
CA GLY A 168 20.68 -5.94 11.44
C GLY A 168 20.30 -6.91 10.32
N ASP A 169 20.55 -8.20 10.51
CA ASP A 169 20.48 -9.17 9.41
C ASP A 169 19.07 -9.38 8.87
N GLN A 170 18.06 -9.47 9.75
CA GLN A 170 16.66 -9.51 9.31
C GLN A 170 16.29 -8.25 8.52
N ARG A 171 16.79 -7.08 8.94
CA ARG A 171 16.48 -5.82 8.28
C ARG A 171 17.17 -5.66 6.93
N LYS A 172 18.40 -6.19 6.77
CA LYS A 172 19.07 -6.29 5.45
C LYS A 172 18.21 -7.07 4.47
N GLU A 173 17.64 -8.20 4.88
CA GLU A 173 16.79 -9.03 4.01
C GLU A 173 15.48 -8.32 3.64
N ILE A 174 14.86 -7.60 4.59
CA ILE A 174 13.68 -6.78 4.30
C ILE A 174 14.01 -5.69 3.27
N GLU A 175 15.13 -4.97 3.43
CA GLU A 175 15.55 -3.94 2.48
C GLU A 175 15.90 -4.49 1.10
N LYS A 176 16.51 -5.68 1.00
CA LYS A 176 16.73 -6.35 -0.30
C LYS A 176 15.41 -6.62 -1.02
N ARG A 177 14.39 -7.09 -0.29
CA ARG A 177 13.05 -7.32 -0.85
C ARG A 177 12.43 -5.99 -1.30
N ARG A 178 12.48 -4.93 -0.49
CA ARG A 178 12.00 -3.58 -0.86
C ARG A 178 12.60 -3.10 -2.18
N VAL A 179 13.92 -3.17 -2.31
CA VAL A 179 14.63 -2.75 -3.53
C VAL A 179 14.24 -3.63 -4.73
N PHE A 180 14.10 -4.94 -4.54
CA PHE A 180 13.65 -5.84 -5.60
C PHE A 180 12.23 -5.51 -6.10
N ALA A 181 11.29 -5.17 -5.22
CA ALA A 181 9.95 -4.74 -5.66
C ALA A 181 10.01 -3.46 -6.51
N ALA A 182 10.90 -2.53 -6.16
CA ALA A 182 11.09 -1.28 -6.89
C ALA A 182 11.88 -1.45 -8.20
N SER A 183 12.62 -2.55 -8.38
CA SER A 183 13.49 -2.73 -9.54
C SER A 183 12.72 -2.93 -10.84
N ILE A 184 11.49 -3.48 -10.78
CA ILE A 184 10.61 -3.63 -11.96
C ILE A 184 10.32 -2.27 -12.60
N ALA A 185 10.08 -1.23 -11.78
CA ALA A 185 9.89 0.12 -12.28
C ALA A 185 11.14 0.63 -13.02
N SER A 186 12.32 0.38 -12.46
CA SER A 186 13.58 0.83 -13.05
C SER A 186 13.89 0.08 -14.36
N GLU A 187 13.55 -1.21 -14.45
CA GLU A 187 13.68 -2.00 -15.69
C GLU A 187 12.77 -1.44 -16.79
N LEU A 188 11.50 -1.19 -16.47
CA LEU A 188 10.53 -0.61 -17.41
C LEU A 188 10.98 0.76 -17.91
N ASP A 189 11.47 1.61 -17.02
CA ASP A 189 11.97 2.95 -17.37
C ASP A 189 13.20 2.87 -18.30
N ALA A 190 14.18 2.02 -17.96
CA ALA A 190 15.39 1.86 -18.76
C ALA A 190 15.09 1.36 -20.19
N LEU A 191 14.21 0.35 -20.32
CA LEU A 191 13.83 -0.20 -21.63
C LEU A 191 13.01 0.81 -22.44
N SER A 192 12.07 1.50 -21.80
CA SER A 192 11.23 2.55 -22.39
C SER A 192 12.04 3.77 -22.85
N SER A 193 13.05 4.19 -22.08
CA SER A 193 13.90 5.33 -22.42
C SER A 193 14.85 5.01 -23.57
N ARG A 194 15.34 3.77 -23.65
CA ARG A 194 16.26 3.34 -24.70
C ARG A 194 15.68 3.44 -26.11
N ILE A 195 14.39 3.12 -26.31
CA ILE A 195 13.77 3.20 -27.64
C ILE A 195 13.67 4.66 -28.15
N ARG A 196 13.47 5.63 -27.25
CA ARG A 196 13.37 7.05 -27.60
C ARG A 196 14.68 7.64 -28.14
N LEU A 197 15.82 7.03 -27.81
CA LEU A 197 17.13 7.47 -28.31
C LEU A 197 17.29 7.26 -29.81
N ILE A 198 16.51 6.34 -30.41
CA ILE A 198 16.65 5.94 -31.81
C ILE A 198 15.34 6.06 -32.62
N VAL A 199 14.18 6.18 -31.97
CA VAL A 199 12.87 6.34 -32.61
C VAL A 199 12.19 7.61 -32.10
N SER A 200 11.87 8.52 -33.02
CA SER A 200 11.12 9.75 -32.71
C SER A 200 9.63 9.67 -33.04
N HIS A 201 9.17 8.61 -33.73
CA HIS A 201 7.77 8.43 -34.08
C HIS A 201 6.93 7.99 -32.87
N SER A 202 6.02 8.84 -32.42
CA SER A 202 5.24 8.66 -31.18
C SER A 202 4.40 7.38 -31.17
N GLY A 203 3.77 7.03 -32.29
CA GLY A 203 2.95 5.81 -32.40
C GLY A 203 3.78 4.54 -32.19
N THR A 204 5.00 4.49 -32.74
CA THR A 204 5.89 3.33 -32.62
C THR A 204 6.40 3.17 -31.18
N VAL A 205 6.69 4.29 -30.51
CA VAL A 205 7.06 4.29 -29.09
C VAL A 205 5.89 3.81 -28.22
N GLY A 206 4.66 4.20 -28.56
CA GLY A 206 3.43 3.72 -27.89
C GLY A 206 3.27 2.21 -27.98
N THR A 207 3.26 1.66 -29.20
CA THR A 207 3.13 0.20 -29.42
C THR A 207 4.26 -0.60 -28.74
N TYR A 208 5.48 -0.06 -28.72
CA TYR A 208 6.58 -0.69 -27.99
C TYR A 208 6.33 -0.70 -26.47
N ARG A 209 5.84 0.40 -25.91
CA ARG A 209 5.52 0.55 -24.48
C ARG A 209 4.40 -0.38 -24.03
N GLU A 210 3.37 -0.53 -24.86
CA GLU A 210 2.31 -1.54 -24.69
C GLU A 210 2.91 -2.95 -24.65
N SER A 211 3.69 -3.31 -25.68
CA SER A 211 4.35 -4.62 -25.78
C SER A 211 5.29 -4.90 -24.61
N LEU A 212 6.03 -3.87 -24.16
CA LEU A 212 6.94 -3.96 -23.02
C LEU A 212 6.18 -4.30 -21.74
N LEU A 213 5.09 -3.59 -21.44
CA LEU A 213 4.28 -3.86 -20.25
C LEU A 213 3.61 -5.25 -20.35
N GLN A 214 3.07 -5.62 -21.50
CA GLN A 214 2.52 -6.97 -21.72
C GLN A 214 3.55 -8.07 -21.42
N ASN A 215 4.79 -7.91 -21.89
CA ASN A 215 5.85 -8.89 -21.66
C ASN A 215 6.26 -8.99 -20.20
N VAL A 216 6.28 -7.88 -19.45
CA VAL A 216 6.49 -7.92 -18.00
C VAL A 216 5.34 -8.65 -17.31
N LEU A 217 4.09 -8.33 -17.65
CA LEU A 217 2.92 -9.00 -17.08
C LEU A 217 2.93 -10.51 -17.35
N ARG A 218 3.21 -10.94 -18.59
CA ARG A 218 3.29 -12.38 -18.93
C ARG A 218 4.32 -13.17 -18.10
N LYS A 219 5.40 -12.52 -17.65
CA LYS A 219 6.43 -13.16 -16.80
C LYS A 219 6.01 -13.29 -15.34
N HIS A 220 5.13 -12.41 -14.85
CA HIS A 220 4.81 -12.29 -13.42
C HIS A 220 3.41 -12.77 -13.06
N LEU A 221 2.49 -12.89 -14.02
CA LEU A 221 1.14 -13.36 -13.78
C LEU A 221 1.06 -14.89 -13.76
N PRO A 222 0.13 -15.49 -12.99
CA PRO A 222 -0.13 -16.93 -13.02
C PRO A 222 -0.47 -17.42 -14.45
N GLU A 223 0.00 -18.61 -14.81
CA GLU A 223 -0.19 -19.19 -16.16
C GLU A 223 -1.67 -19.37 -16.56
N ARG A 224 -2.56 -19.41 -15.57
CA ARG A 224 -4.03 -19.41 -15.77
C ARG A 224 -4.51 -18.22 -16.60
N TYR A 225 -3.82 -17.09 -16.52
CA TYR A 225 -4.22 -15.85 -17.17
C TYR A 225 -3.42 -15.61 -18.44
N HIS A 226 -4.12 -15.26 -19.51
CA HIS A 226 -3.49 -14.84 -20.75
C HIS A 226 -3.52 -13.31 -20.86
N VAL A 227 -2.40 -12.73 -21.28
CA VAL A 227 -2.24 -11.30 -21.54
C VAL A 227 -2.17 -11.08 -23.05
N ALA A 228 -3.12 -10.31 -23.58
CA ALA A 228 -3.26 -10.05 -25.01
C ALA A 228 -3.77 -8.63 -25.27
N THR A 229 -3.74 -8.16 -26.51
CA THR A 229 -4.51 -6.98 -26.95
C THR A 229 -5.83 -7.48 -27.55
N GLY A 230 -6.94 -6.76 -27.37
CA GLY A 230 -8.18 -7.29 -27.91
C GLY A 230 -9.45 -6.56 -27.53
N PHE A 231 -10.55 -7.29 -27.66
CA PHE A 231 -11.90 -6.80 -27.40
C PHE A 231 -12.63 -7.73 -26.45
N ILE A 232 -13.48 -7.13 -25.62
CA ILE A 232 -14.54 -7.87 -24.93
C ILE A 232 -15.71 -7.97 -25.90
N TYR A 233 -16.31 -9.16 -26.04
CA TYR A 233 -17.45 -9.34 -26.92
C TYR A 233 -18.61 -8.41 -26.51
N GLY A 234 -19.12 -7.62 -27.47
CA GLY A 234 -20.12 -6.59 -27.24
C GLY A 234 -19.56 -5.22 -26.85
N CYS A 235 -18.27 -5.11 -26.51
CA CYS A 235 -17.59 -3.85 -26.27
C CYS A 235 -16.91 -3.36 -27.57
N PRO A 236 -17.23 -2.17 -28.09
CA PRO A 236 -16.65 -1.67 -29.34
C PRO A 236 -15.24 -1.12 -29.19
N ARG A 237 -14.72 -1.03 -27.95
CA ARG A 237 -13.42 -0.44 -27.65
C ARG A 237 -12.34 -1.52 -27.68
N GLN A 238 -11.25 -1.23 -28.38
CA GLN A 238 -10.02 -2.01 -28.27
C GLN A 238 -9.39 -1.74 -26.90
N ILE A 239 -8.85 -2.79 -26.30
CA ILE A 239 -8.17 -2.75 -25.00
C ILE A 239 -6.71 -3.10 -25.24
N ASP A 240 -5.81 -2.20 -24.85
CA ASP A 240 -4.36 -2.35 -25.06
C ASP A 240 -3.84 -3.62 -24.39
N ILE A 241 -4.26 -3.86 -23.14
CA ILE A 241 -3.93 -5.06 -22.37
C ILE A 241 -5.20 -5.64 -21.74
N LEU A 242 -5.63 -6.77 -22.29
CA LEU A 242 -6.73 -7.59 -21.83
C LEU A 242 -6.16 -8.84 -21.15
N ILE A 243 -6.55 -9.05 -19.89
CA ILE A 243 -6.17 -10.23 -19.11
C ILE A 243 -7.44 -11.05 -18.87
N TYR A 244 -7.43 -12.27 -19.38
CA TYR A 244 -8.56 -13.19 -19.25
C TYR A 244 -8.12 -14.58 -18.80
N ASP A 245 -9.06 -15.28 -18.20
CA ASP A 245 -8.91 -16.66 -17.78
C ASP A 245 -8.94 -17.59 -19.00
N ARG A 246 -7.77 -18.15 -19.35
CA ARG A 246 -7.61 -19.03 -20.52
C ARG A 246 -7.79 -20.51 -20.21
N LEU A 247 -7.98 -20.86 -18.93
CA LEU A 247 -8.19 -22.26 -18.54
C LEU A 247 -9.66 -22.64 -18.68
N ASP A 248 -10.55 -21.79 -18.17
CA ASP A 248 -12.00 -22.08 -18.16
C ASP A 248 -12.73 -21.50 -19.39
N TYR A 249 -12.11 -20.57 -20.12
CA TYR A 249 -12.73 -19.91 -21.26
C TYR A 249 -11.86 -19.91 -22.52
N ALA A 250 -12.46 -20.30 -23.64
CA ALA A 250 -11.86 -20.14 -24.96
C ALA A 250 -12.19 -18.73 -25.53
N PRO A 251 -11.24 -18.07 -26.21
CA PRO A 251 -11.56 -16.85 -26.95
C PRO A 251 -12.50 -17.16 -28.12
N LEU A 252 -13.37 -16.21 -28.45
CA LEU A 252 -14.25 -16.27 -29.62
C LEU A 252 -13.48 -16.06 -30.92
N PHE A 253 -12.39 -15.30 -30.84
CA PHE A 253 -11.47 -15.04 -31.95
C PHE A 253 -10.05 -14.92 -31.40
N ARG A 254 -9.07 -15.47 -32.12
CA ARG A 254 -7.65 -15.31 -31.81
C ARG A 254 -6.84 -15.35 -33.11
N GLU A 255 -6.10 -14.28 -33.37
CA GLU A 255 -5.14 -14.20 -34.47
C GLU A 255 -3.89 -13.45 -33.96
N GLY A 256 -2.76 -14.15 -33.85
CA GLY A 256 -1.58 -13.61 -33.17
C GLY A 256 -1.89 -13.16 -31.74
N ASP A 257 -1.55 -11.91 -31.42
CA ASP A 257 -1.81 -11.27 -30.12
C ASP A 257 -3.21 -10.64 -30.00
N LEU A 258 -4.00 -10.62 -31.08
CA LEU A 258 -5.35 -10.05 -31.09
C LEU A 258 -6.38 -11.10 -30.69
N VAL A 259 -7.17 -10.80 -29.65
CA VAL A 259 -8.24 -11.69 -29.16
C VAL A 259 -9.60 -10.99 -29.08
N VAL A 260 -10.67 -11.78 -29.20
CA VAL A 260 -12.02 -11.40 -28.76
C VAL A 260 -12.48 -12.43 -27.75
N VAL A 261 -12.84 -11.99 -26.54
CA VAL A 261 -13.16 -12.89 -25.42
C VAL A 261 -14.56 -12.61 -24.86
N PRO A 262 -15.25 -13.62 -24.29
CA PRO A 262 -16.53 -13.39 -23.64
C PRO A 262 -16.34 -12.59 -22.33
N PRO A 263 -17.28 -11.71 -21.94
CA PRO A 263 -17.14 -10.84 -20.76
C PRO A 263 -16.77 -11.57 -19.46
N ASN A 264 -17.41 -12.72 -19.20
CA ASN A 264 -17.17 -13.53 -18.00
C ASN A 264 -15.76 -14.14 -17.88
N SER A 265 -14.98 -14.15 -18.96
CA SER A 265 -13.58 -14.58 -18.92
C SER A 265 -12.63 -13.48 -18.46
N VAL A 266 -13.05 -12.21 -18.53
CA VAL A 266 -12.20 -11.04 -18.32
C VAL A 266 -11.93 -10.87 -16.83
N ARG A 267 -10.66 -10.63 -16.48
CA ARG A 267 -10.23 -10.38 -15.10
C ARG A 267 -9.53 -9.05 -14.91
N ALA A 268 -8.88 -8.54 -15.95
CA ALA A 268 -8.32 -7.20 -15.92
C ALA A 268 -8.28 -6.57 -17.31
N VAL A 269 -8.42 -5.24 -17.33
CA VAL A 269 -8.16 -4.38 -18.47
C VAL A 269 -7.19 -3.28 -18.04
N ILE A 270 -6.21 -2.98 -18.89
CA ILE A 270 -5.23 -1.93 -18.62
C ILE A 270 -5.08 -1.09 -19.89
N GLU A 271 -5.38 0.20 -19.77
CA GLU A 271 -5.11 1.22 -20.78
C GLU A 271 -3.66 1.72 -20.62
N VAL A 272 -2.91 1.79 -21.72
CA VAL A 272 -1.48 2.16 -21.68
C VAL A 272 -1.26 3.51 -22.35
N LYS A 273 -0.66 4.45 -21.64
CA LYS A 273 -0.29 5.77 -22.17
C LYS A 273 1.21 5.98 -22.19
N THR A 274 1.69 6.56 -23.30
CA THR A 274 3.07 7.04 -23.40
C THR A 274 3.27 8.21 -22.45
N SER A 275 2.38 9.21 -22.48
CA SER A 275 2.38 10.35 -21.58
C SER A 275 0.95 10.72 -21.20
N LEU A 276 0.68 10.81 -19.91
CA LEU A 276 -0.65 11.12 -19.38
C LEU A 276 -0.87 12.64 -19.37
N THR A 277 -1.85 13.10 -20.13
CA THR A 277 -2.39 14.48 -20.11
C THR A 277 -3.80 14.45 -19.52
N ALA A 278 -4.39 15.61 -19.26
CA ALA A 278 -5.77 15.69 -18.76
C ALA A 278 -6.79 15.07 -19.73
N ASP A 279 -6.59 15.27 -21.04
CA ASP A 279 -7.45 14.71 -22.09
C ASP A 279 -7.27 13.19 -22.20
N GLU A 280 -6.03 12.69 -22.22
CA GLU A 280 -5.76 11.25 -22.24
C GLU A 280 -6.32 10.54 -21.02
N LEU A 281 -6.25 11.16 -19.84
CA LEU A 281 -6.85 10.64 -18.63
C LEU A 281 -8.37 10.52 -18.75
N ARG A 282 -9.08 11.57 -19.19
CA ARG A 282 -10.54 11.53 -19.38
C ARG A 282 -10.96 10.49 -20.42
N LYS A 283 -10.22 10.38 -21.54
CA LYS A 283 -10.45 9.33 -22.55
C LYS A 283 -10.27 7.93 -21.98
N SER A 284 -9.24 7.73 -21.15
CA SER A 284 -8.95 6.45 -20.49
C SER A 284 -10.06 6.08 -19.50
N LEU A 285 -10.50 7.03 -18.67
CA LEU A 285 -11.62 6.82 -17.75
C LEU A 285 -12.91 6.45 -18.49
N LYS A 286 -13.22 7.13 -19.61
CA LYS A 286 -14.36 6.83 -20.47
C LYS A 286 -14.30 5.43 -21.11
N LEU A 287 -13.10 4.99 -21.49
CA LEU A 287 -12.90 3.62 -21.95
C LEU A 287 -13.20 2.62 -20.83
N LEU A 288 -12.69 2.85 -19.62
CA LEU A 288 -12.91 1.97 -18.48
C LEU A 288 -14.38 1.93 -18.03
N SER A 289 -15.11 3.06 -18.10
CA SER A 289 -16.55 3.09 -17.86
C SER A 289 -17.32 2.23 -18.87
N ALA A 290 -16.94 2.28 -20.14
CA ALA A 290 -17.55 1.43 -21.17
C ALA A 290 -17.26 -0.06 -20.93
N VAL A 291 -16.07 -0.40 -20.42
CA VAL A 291 -15.74 -1.77 -20.01
C VAL A 291 -16.58 -2.21 -18.79
N ALA A 292 -16.80 -1.31 -17.83
CA ALA A 292 -17.56 -1.62 -16.61
C ALA A 292 -19.00 -2.07 -16.90
N MET A 293 -19.59 -1.68 -18.05
CA MET A 293 -20.91 -2.16 -18.48
C MET A 293 -20.95 -3.66 -18.80
N HIS A 294 -19.79 -4.30 -18.95
CA HIS A 294 -19.63 -5.73 -19.22
C HIS A 294 -19.13 -6.51 -17.99
N ASP A 295 -18.99 -5.85 -16.85
CA ASP A 295 -18.51 -6.41 -15.59
C ASP A 295 -19.69 -6.94 -14.77
N ASP A 296 -19.72 -8.25 -14.49
CA ASP A 296 -20.71 -8.84 -13.59
C ASP A 296 -20.40 -8.59 -12.10
N CYS A 297 -19.30 -7.88 -11.83
CA CYS A 297 -18.80 -7.54 -10.50
C CYS A 297 -18.51 -8.77 -9.63
N SER A 298 -18.36 -9.96 -10.23
CA SER A 298 -18.31 -11.22 -9.51
C SER A 298 -17.25 -12.24 -9.98
N PRO A 299 -15.97 -12.07 -9.61
CA PRO A 299 -15.35 -10.90 -8.98
C PRO A 299 -15.16 -9.74 -9.98
N PRO A 300 -15.05 -8.49 -9.49
CA PRO A 300 -14.95 -7.31 -10.37
C PRO A 300 -13.69 -7.31 -11.22
N ILE A 301 -13.81 -6.78 -12.43
CA ILE A 301 -12.70 -6.59 -13.36
C ILE A 301 -11.76 -5.51 -12.81
N PHE A 302 -10.46 -5.82 -12.74
CA PHE A 302 -9.43 -4.81 -12.49
C PHE A 302 -9.37 -3.82 -13.67
N LYS A 303 -9.56 -2.53 -13.41
CA LYS A 303 -9.60 -1.45 -14.42
C LYS A 303 -8.47 -0.47 -14.19
N GLY A 304 -7.33 -0.71 -14.83
CA GLY A 304 -6.10 0.05 -14.63
C GLY A 304 -5.80 1.05 -15.75
N ILE A 305 -5.15 2.16 -15.39
CA ILE A 305 -4.45 3.04 -16.34
C ILE A 305 -2.96 2.97 -16.01
N PHE A 306 -2.12 2.64 -16.97
CA PHE A 306 -0.67 2.65 -16.82
C PHE A 306 -0.04 3.68 -17.75
N SER A 307 0.71 4.63 -17.21
CA SER A 307 1.42 5.61 -18.02
C SER A 307 2.91 5.64 -17.72
N PHE A 308 3.72 5.70 -18.78
CA PHE A 308 5.18 5.82 -18.65
C PHE A 308 5.63 7.22 -18.26
N GLU A 309 4.91 8.25 -18.71
CA GLU A 309 5.19 9.65 -18.40
C GLU A 309 3.91 10.37 -18.00
N SER A 310 4.03 11.55 -17.41
CA SER A 310 2.90 12.43 -17.13
C SER A 310 3.37 13.87 -17.00
N VAL A 311 2.57 14.79 -17.53
CA VAL A 311 2.69 16.23 -17.29
C VAL A 311 1.84 16.68 -16.10
N LEU A 312 0.94 15.83 -15.61
CA LEU A 312 0.06 16.12 -14.48
C LEU A 312 0.80 15.93 -13.17
N THR A 313 0.58 16.85 -12.24
CA THR A 313 0.92 16.65 -10.82
C THR A 313 -0.07 15.67 -10.18
N LYS A 314 0.28 15.10 -9.03
CA LYS A 314 -0.63 14.26 -8.23
C LYS A 314 -1.96 14.97 -7.95
N SER A 315 -1.92 16.23 -7.52
CA SER A 315 -3.14 16.99 -7.18
C SER A 315 -4.01 17.24 -8.41
N SER A 316 -3.40 17.57 -9.56
CA SER A 316 -4.14 17.71 -10.83
C SER A 316 -4.74 16.38 -11.29
N LEU A 317 -3.99 15.28 -11.17
CA LEU A 317 -4.45 13.92 -11.49
C LEU A 317 -5.69 13.56 -10.65
N CYS A 318 -5.61 13.70 -9.32
CA CYS A 318 -6.72 13.39 -8.43
C CYS A 318 -7.94 14.27 -8.70
N LYS A 319 -7.73 15.58 -8.92
CA LYS A 319 -8.80 16.53 -9.24
C LYS A 319 -9.56 16.13 -10.51
N ILE A 320 -8.85 15.81 -11.60
CA ILE A 320 -9.48 15.42 -12.86
C ILE A 320 -10.27 14.12 -12.71
N ILE A 321 -9.77 13.16 -11.92
CA ILE A 321 -10.48 11.90 -11.65
C ILE A 321 -11.77 12.18 -10.86
N ALA A 322 -11.71 13.01 -9.82
CA ALA A 322 -12.90 13.36 -9.03
C ALA A 322 -13.94 14.10 -9.89
N GLU A 323 -13.52 15.10 -10.67
CA GLU A 323 -14.39 15.83 -11.61
C GLU A 323 -14.98 14.95 -12.71
N TYR A 324 -14.35 13.82 -13.04
CA TYR A 324 -14.88 12.88 -14.03
C TYR A 324 -16.12 12.15 -13.52
N TYR A 325 -16.09 11.68 -12.26
CA TYR A 325 -17.18 10.91 -11.66
C TYR A 325 -18.23 11.78 -10.96
N ILE A 326 -17.84 12.99 -10.54
CA ILE A 326 -18.74 13.98 -9.95
C ILE A 326 -18.95 15.09 -10.99
N PRO A 327 -19.98 14.97 -11.86
CA PRO A 327 -20.26 15.99 -12.86
C PRO A 327 -20.56 17.35 -12.22
N ASP A 328 -20.08 18.41 -12.87
CA ASP A 328 -20.70 19.71 -12.70
C ASP A 328 -22.08 19.69 -13.39
N ARG A 329 -23.13 19.53 -12.58
CA ARG A 329 -24.54 19.48 -13.02
C ARG A 329 -25.01 20.76 -13.72
N PHE A 330 -24.22 21.83 -13.66
CA PHE A 330 -24.50 23.10 -14.35
C PHE A 330 -23.72 23.27 -15.65
N SER A 331 -22.89 22.30 -16.05
CA SER A 331 -22.14 22.34 -17.32
C SER A 331 -22.97 21.81 -18.49
N GLU A 332 -23.00 22.56 -19.61
CA GLU A 332 -23.68 22.14 -20.85
C GLU A 332 -23.03 20.90 -21.51
N ASP A 333 -21.75 20.64 -21.20
CA ASP A 333 -20.97 19.50 -21.69
C ASP A 333 -20.95 18.30 -20.70
N CYS A 334 -21.93 18.22 -19.79
CA CYS A 334 -21.98 17.17 -18.77
C CYS A 334 -22.10 15.77 -19.39
N SER A 335 -20.97 15.05 -19.48
CA SER A 335 -20.87 13.69 -19.97
C SER A 335 -20.27 12.74 -18.92
N ALA A 336 -20.51 13.00 -17.63
CA ALA A 336 -19.95 12.18 -16.57
C ALA A 336 -20.60 10.79 -16.53
N ASP A 337 -19.77 9.77 -16.38
CA ASP A 337 -20.24 8.41 -16.09
C ASP A 337 -20.35 8.29 -14.56
N GLU A 338 -21.48 8.75 -14.00
CA GLU A 338 -21.73 8.64 -12.57
C GLU A 338 -21.64 7.18 -12.10
N ILE A 339 -21.07 6.97 -10.91
CA ILE A 339 -20.97 5.64 -10.31
C ILE A 339 -22.35 5.23 -9.82
N MET A 340 -23.04 4.39 -10.60
CA MET A 340 -24.38 3.87 -10.27
C MET A 340 -24.35 2.46 -9.67
N GLN A 341 -23.27 1.72 -9.93
CA GLN A 341 -23.07 0.35 -9.45
C GLN A 341 -21.69 0.23 -8.78
N PRO A 342 -21.55 -0.63 -7.76
CA PRO A 342 -20.25 -0.88 -7.15
C PRO A 342 -19.23 -1.32 -8.22
N PHE A 343 -17.97 -0.93 -8.05
CA PHE A 343 -16.87 -1.22 -8.97
C PHE A 343 -17.00 -0.66 -10.39
N SER A 344 -18.01 0.15 -10.73
CA SER A 344 -18.11 0.79 -12.06
C SER A 344 -17.04 1.86 -12.31
N HIS A 345 -16.32 2.26 -11.27
CA HIS A 345 -15.18 3.17 -11.33
C HIS A 345 -13.88 2.46 -11.78
N PHE A 346 -12.85 3.24 -12.10
CA PHE A 346 -11.49 2.73 -12.29
C PHE A 346 -10.93 2.13 -11.00
N THR A 347 -10.05 1.14 -11.10
CA THR A 347 -9.37 0.54 -9.93
C THR A 347 -8.17 1.37 -9.52
N CYS A 348 -7.26 1.67 -10.45
CA CYS A 348 -6.07 2.48 -10.17
C CYS A 348 -5.44 3.12 -11.41
N VAL A 349 -4.64 4.16 -11.18
CA VAL A 349 -3.74 4.80 -12.14
C VAL A 349 -2.32 4.70 -11.63
N CYS A 350 -1.42 4.13 -12.43
CA CYS A 350 0.01 4.07 -12.17
C CYS A 350 0.76 4.90 -13.21
N VAL A 351 1.39 5.98 -12.76
CA VAL A 351 2.35 6.75 -13.55
C VAL A 351 3.75 6.35 -13.09
N LEU A 352 4.51 5.74 -14.00
CA LEU A 352 5.86 5.24 -13.76
C LEU A 352 6.73 6.31 -13.09
N GLU A 353 7.37 5.92 -11.98
CA GLU A 353 8.23 6.72 -11.11
C GLU A 353 7.62 8.01 -10.51
N LYS A 354 6.32 8.23 -10.67
CA LYS A 354 5.68 9.48 -10.22
C LYS A 354 4.51 9.27 -9.27
N HIS A 355 3.45 8.62 -9.72
CA HIS A 355 2.15 8.65 -9.05
C HIS A 355 1.50 7.27 -9.04
N TYR A 356 0.90 6.90 -7.91
CA TYR A 356 -0.04 5.80 -7.82
C TYR A 356 -1.30 6.30 -7.15
N VAL A 357 -2.43 6.21 -7.84
CA VAL A 357 -3.75 6.65 -7.38
C VAL A 357 -4.72 5.48 -7.52
N TYR A 358 -5.60 5.25 -6.56
CA TYR A 358 -6.48 4.10 -6.53
C TYR A 358 -7.79 4.41 -5.79
N THR A 359 -8.79 3.58 -6.03
CA THR A 359 -10.09 3.68 -5.35
C THR A 359 -10.18 2.63 -4.24
N LEU A 360 -10.75 3.01 -3.09
CA LEU A 360 -11.08 2.13 -1.98
C LEU A 360 -12.46 2.50 -1.44
N TYR A 361 -13.20 1.54 -0.87
CA TYR A 361 -14.48 1.84 -0.24
C TYR A 361 -14.31 2.06 1.26
N GLU A 362 -14.78 3.20 1.77
CA GLU A 362 -14.82 3.50 3.20
C GLU A 362 -16.24 3.85 3.65
N LYS A 363 -16.51 3.69 4.96
CA LYS A 363 -17.75 4.18 5.55
C LYS A 363 -17.67 5.69 5.76
N SER A 364 -18.60 6.40 5.13
CA SER A 364 -18.85 7.81 5.38
C SER A 364 -19.29 8.07 6.82
N LEU A 365 -19.26 9.34 7.25
CA LEU A 365 -19.82 9.77 8.54
C LEU A 365 -21.31 9.42 8.71
N LYS A 366 -22.04 9.26 7.60
CA LYS A 366 -23.45 8.86 7.59
C LYS A 366 -23.65 7.34 7.54
N GLY A 367 -22.58 6.56 7.63
CA GLY A 367 -22.61 5.10 7.62
C GLY A 367 -22.63 4.45 6.22
N MET A 368 -22.78 5.22 5.15
CA MET A 368 -22.78 4.72 3.77
C MET A 368 -21.38 4.29 3.32
N MET A 369 -21.26 3.16 2.64
CA MET A 369 -20.05 2.74 1.93
C MET A 369 -19.89 3.59 0.66
N ILE A 370 -18.76 4.29 0.53
CA ILE A 370 -18.51 5.22 -0.57
C ILE A 370 -17.14 4.98 -1.22
N PRO A 371 -17.02 5.09 -2.56
CA PRO A 371 -15.73 4.98 -3.24
C PRO A 371 -14.92 6.27 -3.01
N GLY A 372 -13.85 6.16 -2.24
CA GLY A 372 -12.88 7.22 -1.98
C GLY A 372 -11.66 7.13 -2.90
N LEU A 373 -11.10 8.28 -3.25
CA LEU A 373 -9.89 8.42 -4.05
C LEU A 373 -8.66 8.54 -3.17
N TYR A 374 -7.67 7.68 -3.38
CA TYR A 374 -6.45 7.65 -2.58
C TYR A 374 -5.21 7.72 -3.47
N SER A 375 -4.13 8.28 -2.94
CA SER A 375 -2.80 8.12 -3.53
C SER A 375 -1.91 7.31 -2.61
N ARG A 376 -1.05 6.45 -3.17
CA ARG A 376 -0.06 5.67 -2.41
C ARG A 376 1.37 6.05 -2.83
N ARG A 377 2.28 6.20 -1.86
CA ARG A 377 3.72 6.41 -2.12
C ARG A 377 4.58 5.84 -1.02
N SER A 378 5.84 5.54 -1.34
CA SER A 378 6.87 5.30 -0.32
C SER A 378 7.32 6.63 0.26
N HIS A 379 7.49 6.67 1.58
CA HIS A 379 8.02 7.83 2.26
C HIS A 379 9.50 8.04 2.01
N THR A 380 10.23 6.94 1.79
CA THR A 380 11.66 6.96 1.48
C THR A 380 11.95 7.20 0.00
N ASN A 381 10.95 7.66 -0.76
CA ASN A 381 10.99 7.86 -2.22
C ASN A 381 11.40 6.62 -3.00
N LEU A 382 11.18 5.42 -2.44
CA LEU A 382 11.31 4.18 -3.17
C LEU A 382 10.30 4.18 -4.33
N LYS A 383 10.74 3.76 -5.52
CA LYS A 383 9.94 3.73 -6.76
C LYS A 383 8.88 2.61 -6.75
N SER A 384 8.01 2.62 -5.74
CA SER A 384 7.08 1.53 -5.41
C SER A 384 5.78 1.54 -6.20
N GLN A 385 5.53 2.53 -7.06
CA GLN A 385 4.27 2.68 -7.81
C GLN A 385 3.92 1.44 -8.65
N VAL A 386 4.91 0.84 -9.33
CA VAL A 386 4.69 -0.38 -10.12
C VAL A 386 4.44 -1.58 -9.21
N ALA A 387 5.08 -1.64 -8.05
CA ALA A 387 4.83 -2.71 -7.08
C ALA A 387 3.40 -2.63 -6.52
N PHE A 388 2.89 -1.43 -6.22
CA PHE A 388 1.49 -1.24 -5.81
C PHE A 388 0.51 -1.65 -6.92
N PHE A 389 0.81 -1.28 -8.17
CA PHE A 389 0.03 -1.68 -9.33
C PHE A 389 -0.03 -3.20 -9.49
N MET A 390 1.13 -3.87 -9.43
CA MET A 390 1.23 -5.32 -9.52
C MET A 390 0.53 -6.02 -8.36
N GLN A 391 0.65 -5.50 -7.13
CA GLN A 391 -0.05 -6.03 -5.96
C GLN A 391 -1.56 -5.96 -6.15
N SER A 392 -2.08 -4.80 -6.58
CA SER A 392 -3.52 -4.61 -6.83
C SER A 392 -4.02 -5.52 -7.95
N LEU A 393 -3.28 -5.61 -9.06
CA LEU A 393 -3.60 -6.51 -10.16
C LEU A 393 -3.61 -7.98 -9.72
N LEU A 394 -2.55 -8.45 -9.06
CA LEU A 394 -2.45 -9.83 -8.59
C LEU A 394 -3.54 -10.18 -7.57
N ALA A 395 -3.96 -9.23 -6.73
CA ALA A 395 -5.09 -9.40 -5.83
C ALA A 395 -6.40 -9.68 -6.60
N HIS A 396 -6.65 -8.95 -7.69
CA HIS A 396 -7.83 -9.16 -8.54
C HIS A 396 -7.76 -10.44 -9.39
N LEU A 397 -6.55 -10.97 -9.61
CA LEU A 397 -6.32 -12.24 -10.31
C LEU A 397 -6.33 -13.45 -9.36
N ARG A 398 -6.76 -13.31 -8.11
CA ARG A 398 -6.84 -14.44 -7.19
C ARG A 398 -8.03 -15.32 -7.53
N PHE A 399 -7.75 -16.56 -7.91
CA PHE A 399 -8.79 -17.55 -8.18
C PHE A 399 -8.55 -18.82 -7.35
N GLY A 400 -9.59 -19.25 -6.62
CA GLY A 400 -9.63 -20.53 -5.89
C GLY A 400 -8.55 -20.70 -4.82
N GLY A 401 -8.92 -20.63 -3.54
CA GLY A 401 -7.97 -20.82 -2.45
C GLY A 401 -8.57 -21.55 -1.26
N MET A 402 -8.06 -22.75 -0.95
CA MET A 402 -8.30 -23.44 0.33
C MET A 402 -7.37 -22.95 1.46
N LYS A 403 -6.38 -22.10 1.14
CA LYS A 403 -5.38 -21.59 2.09
C LYS A 403 -5.39 -20.07 2.13
N ASN A 404 -5.19 -19.53 3.32
CA ASN A 404 -4.92 -18.11 3.56
C ASN A 404 -3.83 -17.63 2.61
N ASN A 405 -4.17 -16.67 1.76
CA ASN A 405 -3.26 -16.09 0.78
C ASN A 405 -3.12 -14.60 1.03
N ASN A 406 -2.96 -14.23 2.31
CA ASN A 406 -2.65 -12.87 2.69
C ASN A 406 -1.40 -12.43 1.92
N LEU A 407 -1.56 -11.48 1.02
CA LEU A 407 -0.49 -10.81 0.27
C LEU A 407 0.37 -9.93 1.20
N TYR A 408 0.40 -10.22 2.51
CA TYR A 408 1.30 -9.60 3.49
C TYR A 408 2.74 -9.63 3.01
N TYR A 409 3.14 -10.56 2.14
CA TYR A 409 4.49 -10.53 1.60
C TYR A 409 4.77 -9.25 0.80
N MET A 410 3.84 -8.70 -0.01
CA MET A 410 4.07 -7.45 -0.77
C MET A 410 4.01 -6.22 0.14
N ASP A 411 3.03 -6.14 1.04
CA ASP A 411 2.97 -5.02 2.00
C ASP A 411 4.14 -5.04 2.99
N ALA A 412 4.55 -6.23 3.47
CA ALA A 412 5.76 -6.38 4.28
C ALA A 412 7.04 -6.14 3.46
N MET A 413 7.01 -6.44 2.16
CA MET A 413 8.11 -6.21 1.23
C MET A 413 8.24 -4.75 0.83
N LEU A 414 7.19 -3.92 0.89
CA LEU A 414 7.30 -2.48 0.60
C LEU A 414 7.55 -1.68 1.89
N GLY A 415 7.12 -2.19 3.05
CA GLY A 415 7.40 -1.62 4.36
C GLY A 415 6.31 -0.68 4.87
N GLY A 416 6.40 -0.31 6.14
CA GLY A 416 5.47 0.63 6.81
C GLY A 416 5.67 2.10 6.44
N ASP A 417 6.69 2.42 5.63
CA ASP A 417 6.88 3.74 5.03
C ASP A 417 5.90 4.00 3.88
N THR A 418 5.09 3.02 3.51
CA THR A 418 4.05 3.21 2.54
C THR A 418 2.92 4.06 3.12
N ILE A 419 2.57 5.14 2.42
CA ILE A 419 1.56 6.11 2.86
C ILE A 419 0.41 6.09 1.87
N SER A 420 -0.79 6.05 2.40
CA SER A 420 -2.01 6.38 1.67
C SER A 420 -2.53 7.75 2.12
N GLU A 421 -2.88 8.58 1.15
CA GLU A 421 -3.48 9.91 1.36
C GLU A 421 -4.82 9.94 0.64
N TYR A 422 -5.88 10.38 1.32
CA TYR A 422 -7.23 10.53 0.77
C TYR A 422 -7.37 11.88 0.05
N HIS A 423 -8.06 11.90 -1.09
CA HIS A 423 -8.22 13.06 -1.98
C HIS A 423 -9.67 13.48 -2.21
N GLY A 424 -10.64 12.76 -1.66
CA GLY A 424 -12.06 13.03 -1.83
C GLY A 424 -12.85 11.81 -2.27
N ASP A 425 -14.17 11.92 -2.20
CA ASP A 425 -15.10 10.91 -2.69
C ASP A 425 -15.21 10.98 -4.21
N LEU A 426 -15.55 9.86 -4.83
CA LEU A 426 -15.87 9.79 -6.26
C LEU A 426 -17.37 9.88 -6.53
N VAL A 427 -18.16 10.17 -5.50
CA VAL A 427 -19.62 10.33 -5.56
C VAL A 427 -20.05 11.56 -4.77
N ASP A 428 -21.11 12.23 -5.21
CA ASP A 428 -21.70 13.35 -4.49
C ASP A 428 -22.97 12.91 -3.75
N GLY A 429 -22.86 12.76 -2.43
CA GLY A 429 -23.99 12.42 -1.57
C GLY A 429 -24.42 10.95 -1.65
N ARG A 430 -25.71 10.72 -1.90
CA ARG A 430 -26.27 9.37 -2.04
C ARG A 430 -26.04 8.89 -3.46
N TRP A 431 -25.50 7.69 -3.61
CA TRP A 431 -25.14 7.09 -4.90
C TRP A 431 -25.72 5.69 -5.03
N GLY A 432 -25.93 5.23 -6.26
CA GLY A 432 -26.38 3.86 -6.55
C GLY A 432 -27.57 3.42 -5.67
N PRO A 433 -27.50 2.26 -4.99
CA PRO A 433 -28.55 1.77 -4.09
C PRO A 433 -28.99 2.76 -2.99
N TYR A 434 -28.08 3.56 -2.41
CA TYR A 434 -28.45 4.55 -1.40
C TYR A 434 -29.32 5.68 -1.96
N PHE A 435 -29.12 6.02 -3.24
CA PHE A 435 -29.98 6.99 -3.92
C PHE A 435 -31.40 6.43 -4.08
N PHE A 436 -31.52 5.21 -4.59
CA PHE A 436 -32.84 4.57 -4.79
C PHE A 436 -33.59 4.32 -3.49
N GLU A 437 -32.89 4.00 -2.41
CA GLU A 437 -33.47 3.85 -1.07
C GLU A 437 -34.08 5.17 -0.58
N ALA A 438 -33.36 6.26 -0.77
CA ALA A 438 -33.84 7.58 -0.39
C ALA A 438 -35.05 8.04 -1.20
N GLU A 439 -35.15 7.66 -2.48
CA GLU A 439 -36.30 7.94 -3.33
C GLU A 439 -37.49 6.99 -3.06
N GLY A 440 -37.37 6.07 -2.10
CA GLY A 440 -38.46 5.16 -1.72
C GLY A 440 -38.75 4.06 -2.75
N THR A 441 -37.74 3.68 -3.53
CA THR A 441 -37.87 2.60 -4.52
C THR A 441 -38.11 1.26 -3.81
N PRO A 442 -39.05 0.41 -4.29
CA PRO A 442 -39.23 -0.94 -3.75
C PRO A 442 -37.91 -1.73 -3.71
N ASP A 443 -37.74 -2.57 -2.69
CA ASP A 443 -36.58 -3.44 -2.47
C ASP A 443 -35.22 -2.73 -2.32
N ALA A 444 -35.20 -1.39 -2.26
CA ALA A 444 -33.96 -0.63 -2.24
C ALA A 444 -33.13 -0.83 -0.96
N ALA A 445 -33.76 -1.05 0.19
CA ALA A 445 -33.06 -1.40 1.43
C ALA A 445 -32.35 -2.76 1.33
N GLU A 446 -32.99 -3.75 0.69
CA GLU A 446 -32.38 -5.05 0.41
C GLU A 446 -31.21 -4.91 -0.57
N ASN A 447 -31.35 -4.04 -1.58
CA ASN A 447 -30.27 -3.72 -2.53
C ASN A 447 -29.08 -3.02 -1.86
N VAL A 448 -29.31 -2.13 -0.89
CA VAL A 448 -28.26 -1.51 -0.08
C VAL A 448 -27.52 -2.58 0.72
N GLU A 449 -28.24 -3.47 1.42
CA GLU A 449 -27.63 -4.54 2.20
C GLU A 449 -26.83 -5.51 1.31
N ALA A 450 -27.38 -5.90 0.16
CA ALA A 450 -26.69 -6.76 -0.81
C ALA A 450 -25.43 -6.11 -1.36
N MET A 451 -25.47 -4.82 -1.71
CA MET A 451 -24.30 -4.06 -2.15
C MET A 451 -23.25 -3.97 -1.05
N GLU A 452 -23.60 -3.61 0.18
CA GLU A 452 -22.63 -3.50 1.28
C GLU A 452 -21.95 -4.85 1.56
N LYS A 453 -22.71 -5.94 1.56
CA LYS A 453 -22.16 -7.30 1.68
C LYS A 453 -21.19 -7.62 0.55
N LEU A 454 -21.53 -7.28 -0.70
CA LEU A 454 -20.64 -7.47 -1.85
C LEU A 454 -19.35 -6.67 -1.70
N LEU A 455 -19.44 -5.39 -1.31
CA LEU A 455 -18.28 -4.51 -1.10
C LEU A 455 -17.35 -5.08 -0.03
N ILE A 456 -17.89 -5.50 1.12
CA ILE A 456 -17.10 -6.11 2.19
C ILE A 456 -16.43 -7.41 1.71
N LYS A 457 -17.19 -8.29 1.05
CA LYS A 457 -16.68 -9.56 0.51
C LYS A 457 -15.54 -9.34 -0.48
N VAL A 458 -15.67 -8.38 -1.39
CA VAL A 458 -14.60 -8.04 -2.36
C VAL A 458 -13.37 -7.48 -1.65
N GLN A 459 -13.55 -6.56 -0.70
CA GLN A 459 -12.40 -5.97 0.03
C GLN A 459 -11.65 -7.02 0.83
N ASP A 460 -12.36 -7.90 1.56
CA ASP A 460 -11.75 -9.01 2.29
C ASP A 460 -10.99 -9.95 1.33
N TRP A 461 -11.57 -10.27 0.17
CA TRP A 461 -10.93 -11.07 -0.86
C TRP A 461 -9.66 -10.40 -1.41
N LEU A 462 -9.71 -9.10 -1.73
CA LEU A 462 -8.55 -8.34 -2.20
C LEU A 462 -7.44 -8.27 -1.14
N GLU A 463 -7.80 -8.19 0.13
CA GLU A 463 -6.84 -8.09 1.24
C GLU A 463 -6.12 -9.40 1.54
N GLY A 464 -6.73 -10.56 1.29
CA GLY A 464 -6.09 -11.80 1.74
C GLY A 464 -6.99 -12.91 2.21
N SER A 465 -8.23 -12.57 2.58
CA SER A 465 -9.12 -13.42 3.36
C SER A 465 -9.27 -14.80 2.70
N PRO A 466 -9.26 -15.90 3.49
CA PRO A 466 -9.31 -17.27 2.97
C PRO A 466 -10.68 -17.64 2.42
N VAL A 467 -11.68 -16.78 2.63
CA VAL A 467 -13.04 -17.02 2.14
C VAL A 467 -12.96 -17.06 0.63
N SER A 468 -13.30 -18.22 0.06
CA SER A 468 -13.31 -18.36 -1.38
C SER A 468 -14.35 -17.39 -1.96
N TRP A 469 -14.05 -16.76 -3.09
CA TRP A 469 -15.04 -15.94 -3.81
C TRP A 469 -16.39 -16.68 -4.02
N ASN A 470 -16.35 -18.01 -4.02
CA ASN A 470 -17.47 -18.91 -4.27
C ASN A 470 -18.24 -19.36 -3.01
N GLU A 471 -17.91 -18.87 -1.81
CA GLU A 471 -18.68 -19.12 -0.58
C GLU A 471 -19.72 -18.04 -0.27
#